data_AF-A0A1I2LTD4-F1
#
_entry.id   AF-A0A1I2LTD4-F1
#
_cell.length_a   1.000
_cell.length_b   1.000
_cell.length_c   1.000
_cell.angle_alpha   90.00
_cell.angle_beta   90.00
_cell.angle_gamma   90.00
#
_symmetry.space_group_name_H-M   'P 1'
#
loop_
_entity.id
_entity.type
_entity.pdbx_description
1 polymer ?
#
loop_
_entity_poly.entity_id
_entity_poly.type
_entity_poly.pdbx_seq_one_letter_code
_entity_poly.pdbx_strand_id
1 'polypeptide(L)'
;MRKGLWLFVPVFFFLLVMLALPALLVSYPSASPRNLPSLREIPREKDEPVVRVFLTGEKRVISVPLERYVRGVVAAEMPADFHLEALKAQALAARTYIVDRLRSGDFSDMETFGEKARGAHVSDSVLHQAYRTDEQLKKTWGERYAAYSSRINRAVLDTRGKILLYEGEPIYAAFFSTSNGHTENSEDVFSKSFPYLRSVPSPWDKDSPRFLNEKTLTLDEFIQKMEKKTGKRIAVAASSGENWIRVLERTSGRRIKTLRIGDQTFTGRQVREALGLSSTDFTWTIDRGRIRFQTKGYGHGVGMSQWGANLLAHQGRSAEEIVRHYYRGVDIGSLDAVLSQASKNNRKPGGGGQ
;
A
#
# COMPACT_ATOMS: atom_id res chain seq x y z
N MET A 1 -56.52 6.20 -1.09
CA MET A 1 -55.76 7.33 -1.68
C MET A 1 -54.92 7.99 -0.58
N ARG A 2 -53.68 8.38 -0.92
CA ARG A 2 -52.60 8.99 -0.09
C ARG A 2 -51.87 8.01 0.85
N LYS A 3 -50.77 7.41 0.40
CA LYS A 3 -49.36 7.89 0.31
C LYS A 3 -48.61 7.73 1.64
N GLY A 4 -47.78 6.68 1.70
CA GLY A 4 -46.97 6.29 2.84
C GLY A 4 -45.74 7.17 3.05
N LEU A 5 -45.39 7.33 4.31
CA LEU A 5 -44.20 8.01 4.82
C LEU A 5 -43.14 6.94 5.10
N TRP A 6 -42.13 6.82 4.25
CA TRP A 6 -40.95 5.98 4.50
C TRP A 6 -39.94 6.77 5.32
N LEU A 7 -39.79 6.43 6.60
CA LEU A 7 -38.62 6.79 7.40
C LEU A 7 -37.51 5.77 7.10
N PHE A 8 -36.54 6.19 6.28
CA PHE A 8 -35.31 5.43 5.99
C PHE A 8 -34.14 6.04 6.78
N VAL A 9 -33.86 5.50 7.96
CA VAL A 9 -32.59 5.62 8.71
C VAL A 9 -32.52 4.33 9.54
N PRO A 10 -31.43 3.51 9.56
CA PRO A 10 -30.01 3.90 9.51
C PRO A 10 -29.07 2.97 8.68
N VAL A 11 -28.19 3.54 7.86
CA VAL A 11 -27.03 2.79 7.29
C VAL A 11 -25.68 3.39 7.71
N PHE A 12 -25.67 4.54 8.37
CA PHE A 12 -24.42 5.24 8.70
C PHE A 12 -23.77 4.83 10.03
N PHE A 13 -24.43 4.02 10.86
CA PHE A 13 -23.93 3.68 12.20
C PHE A 13 -23.17 2.34 12.27
N PHE A 14 -23.29 1.48 11.26
CA PHE A 14 -22.62 0.16 11.24
C PHE A 14 -21.21 0.16 10.61
N LEU A 15 -20.76 1.29 10.06
CA LEU A 15 -19.42 1.45 9.48
C LEU A 15 -18.38 2.01 10.48
N LEU A 16 -18.82 2.48 11.65
CA LEU A 16 -17.96 3.03 12.70
C LEU A 16 -17.56 2.00 13.77
N VAL A 17 -18.16 0.79 13.76
CA VAL A 17 -17.89 -0.26 14.75
C VAL A 17 -16.89 -1.33 14.24
N MET A 18 -16.47 -1.28 12.96
CA MET A 18 -15.36 -2.14 12.47
C MET A 18 -13.96 -1.52 12.64
N LEU A 19 -13.85 -0.33 13.25
CA LEU A 19 -12.57 0.34 13.54
C LEU A 19 -12.17 0.33 15.03
N ALA A 20 -12.88 -0.43 15.86
CA ALA A 20 -12.54 -0.70 17.27
C ALA A 20 -13.01 -2.13 17.55
N LEU A 21 -12.20 -3.16 17.82
CA LEU A 21 -11.16 -3.36 18.83
C LEU A 21 -10.52 -4.77 18.58
N PRO A 22 -9.44 -5.17 19.27
CA PRO A 22 -8.59 -4.40 20.16
C PRO A 22 -7.14 -4.32 19.66
N ALA A 23 -6.53 -3.15 19.90
CA ALA A 23 -5.15 -3.12 20.33
C ALA A 23 -5.03 -3.96 21.60
N LEU A 24 -4.79 -5.26 21.44
CA LEU A 24 -4.39 -6.12 22.54
C LEU A 24 -2.94 -5.78 22.86
N LEU A 25 -2.82 -5.08 23.99
CA LEU A 25 -1.60 -4.77 24.71
C LEU A 25 -0.66 -5.98 24.73
N VAL A 26 0.39 -5.93 23.92
CA VAL A 26 1.62 -6.61 24.29
C VAL A 26 2.40 -5.63 25.16
N SER A 27 2.13 -5.70 26.46
CA SER A 27 2.92 -5.00 27.47
C SER A 27 4.28 -5.68 27.60
N TYR A 28 5.24 -5.27 26.78
CA TYR A 28 6.65 -5.50 27.11
C TYR A 28 7.06 -4.48 28.19
N PRO A 29 7.84 -4.88 29.22
CA PRO A 29 8.42 -3.93 30.14
C PRO A 29 9.28 -2.94 29.36
N SER A 30 8.79 -1.72 29.20
CA SER A 30 9.54 -0.63 28.57
C SER A 30 10.50 -0.07 29.60
N ALA A 31 11.80 -0.32 29.42
CA ALA A 31 12.79 0.57 29.99
C ALA A 31 12.60 1.94 29.32
N SER A 32 12.12 2.93 30.07
CA SER A 32 12.08 4.32 29.60
C SER A 32 13.50 4.75 29.24
N PRO A 33 13.80 5.11 27.98
CA PRO A 33 15.11 5.64 27.63
C PRO A 33 15.26 6.99 28.33
N ARG A 34 16.17 7.08 29.31
CA ARG A 34 16.43 8.29 30.11
C ARG A 34 17.03 9.47 29.33
N ASN A 35 17.10 9.41 28.01
CA ASN A 35 17.54 10.49 27.13
C ASN A 35 16.85 10.33 25.76
N LEU A 36 15.63 10.87 25.62
CA LEU A 36 15.00 10.98 24.30
C LEU A 36 15.76 12.06 23.52
N PRO A 37 16.35 11.75 22.35
CA PRO A 37 16.96 12.78 21.51
C PRO A 37 15.91 13.85 21.18
N SER A 38 16.33 15.12 21.19
CA SER A 38 15.46 16.23 20.81
C SER A 38 14.86 15.99 19.43
N LEU A 39 13.59 16.39 19.25
CA LEU A 39 12.89 16.20 17.99
C LEU A 39 13.59 17.02 16.90
N ARG A 40 14.28 16.32 15.99
CA ARG A 40 14.90 16.95 14.83
C ARG A 40 13.80 17.23 13.81
N GLU A 41 13.42 18.49 13.66
CA GLU A 41 12.44 18.90 12.65
C GLU A 41 12.97 18.71 11.23
N ILE A 42 12.05 18.53 10.27
CA ILE A 42 12.37 18.58 8.84
C ILE A 42 12.29 20.05 8.41
N PRO A 43 13.42 20.69 8.05
CA PRO A 43 13.41 22.07 7.57
C PRO A 43 12.60 22.18 6.28
N ARG A 44 11.88 23.29 6.14
CA ARG A 44 11.21 23.64 4.88
C ARG A 44 12.23 24.32 3.98
N GLU A 45 12.38 23.84 2.75
CA GLU A 45 13.17 24.53 1.73
C GLU A 45 12.26 25.38 0.82
N LYS A 46 12.84 26.45 0.26
CA LYS A 46 12.10 27.45 -0.51
C LYS A 46 11.62 26.90 -1.86
N ASP A 47 12.40 26.03 -2.48
CA ASP A 47 12.18 25.51 -3.84
C ASP A 47 11.69 24.05 -3.85
N GLU A 48 11.25 23.55 -2.69
CA GLU A 48 10.77 22.18 -2.52
C GLU A 48 9.35 22.01 -3.13
N PRO A 49 9.10 20.93 -3.92
CA PRO A 49 7.78 20.66 -4.47
C PRO A 49 6.69 20.57 -3.40
N VAL A 50 5.49 21.06 -3.73
CA VAL A 50 4.31 20.99 -2.84
C VAL A 50 3.37 19.88 -3.30
N VAL A 51 3.00 19.02 -2.36
CA VAL A 51 2.03 17.95 -2.55
C VAL A 51 0.66 18.39 -2.04
N ARG A 52 -0.36 18.34 -2.90
CA ARG A 52 -1.75 18.57 -2.53
C ARG A 52 -2.40 17.24 -2.16
N VAL A 53 -2.67 17.02 -0.88
CA VAL A 53 -3.19 15.76 -0.34
C VAL A 53 -4.67 15.91 0.01
N PHE A 54 -5.52 15.05 -0.56
CA PHE A 54 -6.91 14.93 -0.14
C PHE A 54 -7.02 14.02 1.09
N LEU A 55 -7.43 14.59 2.22
CA LEU A 55 -7.70 13.85 3.45
C LEU A 55 -9.12 13.28 3.39
N THR A 56 -9.23 11.98 3.13
CA THR A 56 -10.53 11.34 2.86
C THR A 56 -11.49 11.40 4.03
N GLY A 57 -10.99 11.24 5.27
CA GLY A 57 -11.78 11.35 6.50
C GLY A 57 -12.29 12.77 6.77
N GLU A 58 -11.50 13.78 6.44
CA GLU A 58 -11.83 15.20 6.66
C GLU A 58 -12.51 15.86 5.45
N LYS A 59 -12.50 15.18 4.29
CA LYS A 59 -13.04 15.64 3.01
C LYS A 59 -12.51 17.03 2.61
N ARG A 60 -11.21 17.26 2.75
CA ARG A 60 -10.54 18.51 2.36
C ARG A 60 -9.16 18.25 1.77
N VAL A 61 -8.67 19.19 0.97
CA VAL A 61 -7.31 19.18 0.41
C VAL A 61 -6.38 20.02 1.28
N ILE A 62 -5.19 19.50 1.58
CA ILE A 62 -4.11 20.22 2.26
C ILE A 62 -2.89 20.33 1.35
N SER A 63 -2.06 21.35 1.54
CA SER A 63 -0.79 21.52 0.82
C SER A 63 0.38 21.27 1.77
N VAL A 64 1.29 20.38 1.38
CA VAL A 64 2.37 19.89 2.23
C VAL A 64 3.69 19.90 1.44
N PRO A 65 4.79 20.46 1.98
CA PRO A 65 6.12 20.29 1.37
C PRO A 65 6.49 18.81 1.21
N LEU A 66 7.15 18.45 0.11
CA LEU A 66 7.46 17.07 -0.28
C LEU A 66 8.03 16.20 0.86
N GLU A 67 9.05 16.63 1.56
CA GLU A 67 9.73 15.89 2.62
C GLU A 67 8.84 15.73 3.86
N ARG A 68 7.97 16.70 4.14
CA ARG A 68 6.93 16.56 5.18
C ARG A 68 5.83 15.59 4.75
N TYR A 69 5.48 15.57 3.47
CA TYR A 69 4.58 14.57 2.90
C TYR A 69 5.17 13.16 3.02
N VAL A 70 6.42 12.96 2.57
CA VAL A 70 7.15 11.69 2.66
C VAL A 70 7.21 11.21 4.10
N ARG A 71 7.49 12.09 5.07
CA ARG A 71 7.44 11.76 6.50
C ARG A 71 6.07 11.27 6.95
N GLY A 72 4.99 11.92 6.51
CA GLY A 72 3.63 11.49 6.81
C GLY A 72 3.28 10.13 6.20
N VAL A 73 3.82 9.83 5.01
CA VAL A 73 3.66 8.51 4.36
C VAL A 73 4.44 7.44 5.12
N VAL A 74 5.74 7.63 5.38
CA VAL A 74 6.56 6.65 6.12
C VAL A 74 5.93 6.32 7.48
N ALA A 75 5.41 7.33 8.18
CA ALA A 75 4.74 7.16 9.47
C ALA A 75 3.39 6.42 9.39
N ALA A 76 2.71 6.47 8.24
CA ALA A 76 1.44 5.80 8.02
C ALA A 76 1.62 4.36 7.51
N GLU A 77 2.71 4.11 6.78
CA GLU A 77 2.99 2.86 6.08
C GLU A 77 3.83 1.87 6.90
N MET A 78 4.78 2.35 7.70
CA MET A 78 5.68 1.50 8.48
C MET A 78 5.62 1.80 9.98
N PRO A 79 5.69 0.77 10.84
CA PRO A 79 5.90 0.98 12.26
C PRO A 79 7.20 1.75 12.52
N ALA A 80 7.14 2.77 13.37
CA ALA A 80 8.28 3.67 13.61
C ALA A 80 9.48 2.99 14.30
N ASP A 81 9.26 1.82 14.89
CA ASP A 81 10.27 0.97 15.54
C ASP A 81 10.96 0.00 14.57
N PHE A 82 10.52 -0.08 13.31
CA PHE A 82 11.27 -0.78 12.27
C PHE A 82 12.70 -0.24 12.14
N HIS A 83 13.57 -1.08 11.60
CA HIS A 83 14.97 -0.76 11.40
C HIS A 83 15.15 0.51 10.56
N LEU A 84 16.13 1.34 10.90
CA LEU A 84 16.32 2.66 10.27
C LEU A 84 16.53 2.55 8.75
N GLU A 85 17.30 1.56 8.30
CA GLU A 85 17.52 1.31 6.86
C GLU A 85 16.23 0.91 6.12
N ALA A 86 15.30 0.23 6.79
CA ALA A 86 13.99 -0.08 6.20
C ALA A 86 13.11 1.17 6.08
N LEU A 87 13.12 2.04 7.11
CA LEU A 87 12.44 3.35 7.05
C LEU A 87 13.04 4.24 5.94
N LYS A 88 14.35 4.21 5.74
CA LYS A 88 15.03 4.91 4.63
C LYS A 88 14.62 4.35 3.27
N ALA A 89 14.57 3.03 3.10
CA ALA A 89 14.11 2.40 1.87
C ALA A 89 12.66 2.80 1.53
N GLN A 90 11.78 2.87 2.54
CA GLN A 90 10.42 3.36 2.37
C GLN A 90 10.35 4.86 2.07
N ALA A 91 11.23 5.68 2.65
CA ALA A 91 11.30 7.09 2.29
C ALA A 91 11.70 7.28 0.81
N LEU A 92 12.66 6.50 0.30
CA LEU A 92 13.03 6.48 -1.12
C LEU A 92 11.83 6.08 -2.00
N ALA A 93 11.15 4.98 -1.67
CA ALA A 93 9.99 4.51 -2.44
C ALA A 93 8.84 5.53 -2.40
N ALA A 94 8.51 6.06 -1.22
CA ALA A 94 7.44 7.04 -1.03
C ALA A 94 7.71 8.34 -1.82
N ARG A 95 8.94 8.87 -1.73
CA ARG A 95 9.35 10.07 -2.47
C ARG A 95 9.29 9.84 -3.97
N THR A 96 9.77 8.68 -4.43
CA THR A 96 9.80 8.37 -5.87
C THR A 96 8.40 8.27 -6.44
N TYR A 97 7.48 7.58 -5.74
CA TYR A 97 6.08 7.47 -6.16
C TYR A 97 5.44 8.84 -6.37
N ILE A 98 5.55 9.74 -5.38
CA ILE A 98 4.91 11.05 -5.50
C ILE A 98 5.59 11.91 -6.56
N VAL A 99 6.91 11.82 -6.73
CA VAL A 99 7.64 12.53 -7.78
C VAL A 99 7.23 12.06 -9.18
N ASP A 100 7.16 10.75 -9.41
CA ASP A 100 6.69 10.18 -10.68
C ASP A 100 5.28 10.69 -11.00
N ARG A 101 4.39 10.68 -10.02
CA ARG A 101 3.01 11.13 -10.18
C ARG A 101 2.87 12.64 -10.40
N LEU A 102 3.64 13.47 -9.70
CA LEU A 102 3.65 14.91 -9.95
C LEU A 102 4.18 15.23 -11.35
N ARG A 103 5.15 14.46 -11.83
CA ARG A 103 5.77 14.63 -13.13
C ARG A 103 4.87 14.17 -14.29
N SER A 104 4.14 13.06 -14.11
CA SER A 104 3.19 12.58 -15.11
C SER A 104 2.04 13.58 -15.30
N GLY A 105 1.68 14.32 -14.24
CA GLY A 105 0.58 15.29 -14.26
C GLY A 105 -0.79 14.65 -14.42
N ASP A 106 -0.87 13.32 -14.38
CA ASP A 106 -2.11 12.57 -14.46
C ASP A 106 -2.69 12.37 -13.05
N PHE A 107 -3.80 13.06 -12.79
CA PHE A 107 -4.56 12.97 -11.55
C PHE A 107 -6.04 12.63 -11.82
N SER A 108 -6.37 12.05 -12.97
CA SER A 108 -7.78 11.79 -13.34
C SER A 108 -8.46 10.81 -12.38
N ASP A 109 -7.69 9.89 -11.79
CA ASP A 109 -8.15 8.97 -10.75
C ASP A 109 -8.66 9.68 -9.48
N MET A 110 -8.29 10.95 -9.24
CA MET A 110 -8.82 11.74 -8.12
C MET A 110 -10.32 12.03 -8.28
N GLU A 111 -10.88 11.96 -9.49
CA GLU A 111 -12.33 12.12 -9.73
C GLU A 111 -13.16 11.09 -8.95
N THR A 112 -12.59 9.92 -8.66
CA THR A 112 -13.25 8.88 -7.86
C THR A 112 -13.59 9.32 -6.43
N PHE A 113 -12.94 10.37 -5.92
CA PHE A 113 -13.20 10.96 -4.61
C PHE A 113 -14.19 12.14 -4.66
N GLY A 114 -14.67 12.51 -5.84
CA GLY A 114 -15.63 13.57 -6.10
C GLY A 114 -15.07 14.99 -5.97
N GLU A 115 -15.94 15.97 -6.13
CA GLU A 115 -15.61 17.41 -6.22
C GLU A 115 -14.71 17.93 -5.10
N LYS A 116 -14.82 17.38 -3.88
CA LYS A 116 -14.01 17.82 -2.73
C LYS A 116 -12.53 17.48 -2.86
N ALA A 117 -12.17 16.55 -3.73
CA ALA A 117 -10.79 16.18 -4.02
C ALA A 117 -10.21 16.97 -5.20
N ARG A 118 -10.98 17.90 -5.80
CA ARG A 118 -10.55 18.67 -6.97
C ARG A 118 -9.23 19.39 -6.70
N GLY A 119 -8.27 19.19 -7.59
CA GLY A 119 -6.93 19.76 -7.48
C GLY A 119 -6.03 19.05 -6.46
N ALA A 120 -6.42 17.94 -5.85
CA ALA A 120 -5.46 17.12 -5.14
C ALA A 120 -4.56 16.35 -6.13
N HIS A 121 -3.33 16.08 -5.71
CA HIS A 121 -2.40 15.21 -6.43
C HIS A 121 -2.57 13.75 -5.98
N VAL A 122 -2.88 13.54 -4.71
CA VAL A 122 -3.02 12.22 -4.07
C VAL A 122 -4.08 12.24 -2.97
N SER A 123 -4.57 11.07 -2.58
CA SER A 123 -5.35 10.84 -1.37
C SER A 123 -4.49 10.22 -0.25
N ASP A 124 -4.99 10.26 0.98
CA ASP A 124 -4.43 9.56 2.14
C ASP A 124 -4.81 8.07 2.25
N SER A 125 -5.30 7.47 1.15
CA SER A 125 -5.82 6.11 1.11
C SER A 125 -4.92 5.15 0.33
N VAL A 126 -5.22 3.85 0.46
CA VAL A 126 -4.50 2.75 -0.23
C VAL A 126 -4.58 2.80 -1.76
N LEU A 127 -5.40 3.68 -2.34
CA LEU A 127 -5.39 3.93 -3.78
C LEU A 127 -4.11 4.66 -4.23
N HIS A 128 -3.48 5.41 -3.32
CA HIS A 128 -2.21 6.09 -3.57
C HIS A 128 -1.16 5.65 -2.55
N GLN A 129 -1.14 6.32 -1.40
CA GLN A 129 -0.27 6.03 -0.26
C GLN A 129 -1.02 6.40 1.02
N ALA A 130 -0.91 5.56 2.05
CA ALA A 130 -1.40 5.96 3.36
C ALA A 130 -0.64 7.22 3.80
N TYR A 131 -1.37 8.19 4.35
CA TYR A 131 -0.79 9.43 4.83
C TYR A 131 -1.40 9.81 6.17
N ARG A 132 -0.57 10.31 7.09
CA ARG A 132 -1.02 10.87 8.36
C ARG A 132 -0.46 12.27 8.56
N THR A 133 -1.32 13.19 8.99
CA THR A 133 -0.90 14.54 9.37
C THR A 133 -0.10 14.50 10.67
N ASP A 134 0.71 15.53 10.92
CA ASP A 134 1.44 15.64 12.18
C ASP A 134 0.52 15.64 13.42
N GLU A 135 -0.63 16.31 13.31
CA GLU A 135 -1.65 16.34 14.34
C GLU A 135 -2.18 14.93 14.66
N GLN A 136 -2.49 14.15 13.63
CA GLN A 136 -2.92 12.76 13.78
C GLN A 136 -1.83 11.88 14.40
N LEU A 137 -0.56 12.08 14.01
CA LEU A 137 0.57 11.35 14.58
C LEU A 137 0.79 11.70 16.06
N LYS A 138 0.72 12.98 16.43
CA LYS A 138 0.82 13.44 17.81
C LYS A 138 -0.28 12.84 18.69
N LYS A 139 -1.52 12.84 18.19
CA LYS A 139 -2.66 12.21 18.86
C LYS A 139 -2.48 10.70 19.03
N THR A 140 -1.98 10.02 17.99
CA THR A 140 -1.85 8.54 17.99
C THR A 140 -0.69 8.06 18.86
N TRP A 141 0.45 8.74 18.81
CA TRP A 141 1.67 8.28 19.47
C TRP A 141 1.83 8.81 20.90
N GLY A 142 1.11 9.88 21.27
CA GLY A 142 1.16 10.45 22.62
C GLY A 142 2.59 10.74 23.06
N GLU A 143 2.99 10.21 24.21
CA GLU A 143 4.34 10.38 24.78
C GLU A 143 5.47 9.85 23.87
N ARG A 144 5.18 8.86 23.01
CA ARG A 144 6.16 8.29 22.06
C ARG A 144 6.36 9.17 20.82
N TYR A 145 5.54 10.21 20.64
CA TYR A 145 5.56 11.05 19.43
C TYR A 145 6.95 11.60 19.13
N ALA A 146 7.65 12.11 20.15
CA ALA A 146 8.99 12.69 19.97
C ALA A 146 10.00 11.64 19.49
N ALA A 147 10.00 10.47 20.13
CA ALA A 147 10.90 9.36 19.81
C ALA A 147 10.67 8.84 18.39
N TYR A 148 9.41 8.54 18.05
CA TYR A 148 9.03 7.98 16.77
C TYR A 148 9.23 8.97 15.62
N SER A 149 8.84 10.24 15.83
CA SER A 149 9.09 11.30 14.86
C SER A 149 10.58 11.50 14.62
N SER A 150 11.43 11.46 15.66
CA SER A 150 12.88 11.62 15.49
C SER A 150 13.49 10.54 14.59
N ARG A 151 13.09 9.27 14.76
CA ARG A 151 13.53 8.16 13.92
C ARG A 151 13.11 8.33 12.46
N ILE A 152 11.84 8.65 12.23
CA ILE A 152 11.30 8.80 10.88
C ILE A 152 11.89 10.04 10.21
N ASN A 153 11.98 11.17 10.91
CA ASN A 153 12.59 12.38 10.38
C ASN A 153 14.05 12.13 9.99
N ARG A 154 14.81 11.36 10.78
CA ARG A 154 16.15 10.93 10.40
C ARG A 154 16.16 10.11 9.11
N ALA A 155 15.28 9.13 8.95
CA ALA A 155 15.20 8.34 7.72
C ALA A 155 14.88 9.19 6.48
N VAL A 156 13.95 10.14 6.61
CA VAL A 156 13.60 11.08 5.54
C VAL A 156 14.77 12.02 5.22
N LEU A 157 15.42 12.60 6.24
CA LEU A 157 16.55 13.51 6.06
C LEU A 157 17.79 12.83 5.47
N ASP A 158 18.14 11.64 5.94
CA ASP A 158 19.29 10.85 5.44
C ASP A 158 19.09 10.43 3.96
N THR A 159 17.85 10.49 3.45
CA THR A 159 17.47 10.19 2.07
C THR A 159 16.92 11.40 1.32
N ARG A 160 17.07 12.62 1.86
CA ARG A 160 16.50 13.85 1.29
C ARG A 160 16.91 14.01 -0.17
N GLY A 161 15.95 14.31 -1.04
CA GLY A 161 16.19 14.52 -2.47
C GLY A 161 16.63 13.27 -3.25
N LYS A 162 16.76 12.08 -2.63
CA LYS A 162 17.08 10.84 -3.33
C LYS A 162 15.81 10.14 -3.81
N ILE A 163 15.83 9.68 -5.06
CA ILE A 163 14.73 8.95 -5.72
C ILE A 163 15.26 7.74 -6.50
N LEU A 164 14.38 6.79 -6.79
CA LEU A 164 14.69 5.57 -7.54
C LEU A 164 14.40 5.79 -9.04
N LEU A 165 15.39 5.53 -9.87
CA LEU A 165 15.34 5.75 -11.31
C LEU A 165 15.53 4.44 -12.06
N TYR A 166 14.86 4.29 -13.20
CA TYR A 166 15.15 3.27 -14.19
C TYR A 166 15.32 3.95 -15.54
N GLU A 167 16.45 3.75 -16.21
CA GLU A 167 16.80 4.43 -17.46
C GLU A 167 16.69 5.97 -17.35
N GLY A 168 17.07 6.53 -16.20
CA GLY A 168 17.05 7.97 -15.91
C GLY A 168 15.69 8.54 -15.49
N GLU A 169 14.62 7.75 -15.54
CA GLU A 169 13.25 8.18 -15.26
C GLU A 169 12.78 7.67 -13.88
N PRO A 170 12.03 8.47 -13.09
CA PRO A 170 11.44 8.00 -11.84
C PRO A 170 10.60 6.74 -12.04
N ILE A 171 10.78 5.75 -11.16
CA ILE A 171 10.00 4.51 -11.24
C ILE A 171 8.63 4.65 -10.56
N TYR A 172 7.68 3.83 -10.99
CA TYR A 172 6.50 3.50 -10.18
C TYR A 172 6.91 2.61 -9.00
N ALA A 173 7.24 3.23 -7.86
CA ALA A 173 7.79 2.57 -6.67
C ALA A 173 6.69 1.91 -5.80
N ALA A 174 6.04 0.87 -6.31
CA ALA A 174 5.04 0.10 -5.56
C ALA A 174 5.65 -0.59 -4.32
N PHE A 175 4.89 -0.68 -3.24
CA PHE A 175 5.29 -1.41 -2.03
C PHE A 175 4.06 -1.98 -1.32
N PHE A 176 4.26 -2.99 -0.46
CA PHE A 176 3.19 -3.67 0.26
C PHE A 176 3.71 -4.25 1.57
N SER A 177 2.81 -4.74 2.43
CA SER A 177 3.18 -5.13 3.79
C SER A 177 4.03 -6.39 3.88
N THR A 178 3.55 -7.54 3.38
CA THR A 178 4.22 -8.84 3.59
C THR A 178 4.00 -9.73 2.38
N SER A 179 5.05 -10.41 1.92
CA SER A 179 5.01 -11.35 0.81
C SER A 179 4.62 -12.76 1.28
N ASN A 180 4.28 -13.63 0.34
CA ASN A 180 4.13 -15.08 0.60
C ASN A 180 5.47 -15.83 0.45
N GLY A 181 6.59 -15.10 0.49
CA GLY A 181 7.94 -15.58 0.18
C GLY A 181 8.47 -15.10 -1.17
N HIS A 182 7.61 -14.57 -2.05
CA HIS A 182 7.98 -13.96 -3.35
C HIS A 182 7.14 -12.70 -3.61
N THR A 183 7.72 -11.75 -4.35
CA THR A 183 6.98 -10.63 -4.93
C THR A 183 6.30 -11.05 -6.25
N GLU A 184 5.46 -10.19 -6.81
CA GLU A 184 4.74 -10.39 -8.07
C GLU A 184 5.38 -9.57 -9.19
N ASN A 185 5.23 -10.05 -10.42
CA ASN A 185 5.40 -9.20 -11.59
C ASN A 185 4.27 -8.17 -11.63
N SER A 186 4.57 -6.96 -12.11
CA SER A 186 3.57 -5.89 -12.21
C SER A 186 2.33 -6.28 -13.02
N GLU A 187 2.48 -6.93 -14.18
CA GLU A 187 1.40 -7.27 -15.09
C GLU A 187 0.46 -8.38 -14.58
N ASP A 188 0.89 -9.13 -13.56
CA ASP A 188 0.05 -10.13 -12.90
C ASP A 188 -0.96 -9.47 -11.93
N VAL A 189 -0.79 -8.17 -11.62
CA VAL A 189 -1.57 -7.44 -10.61
C VAL A 189 -2.13 -6.10 -11.11
N PHE A 190 -1.35 -5.39 -11.92
CA PHE A 190 -1.64 -4.09 -12.52
C PHE A 190 -1.82 -4.22 -14.04
N SER A 191 -2.38 -3.19 -14.68
CA SER A 191 -2.58 -3.17 -16.13
C SER A 191 -1.30 -2.94 -16.94
N LYS A 192 -0.25 -2.40 -16.31
CA LYS A 192 1.02 -2.04 -16.96
C LYS A 192 2.14 -2.95 -16.48
N SER A 193 2.96 -3.41 -17.43
CA SER A 193 4.22 -4.10 -17.11
C SER A 193 5.35 -3.08 -16.94
N PHE A 194 6.18 -3.28 -15.93
CA PHE A 194 7.35 -2.46 -15.65
C PHE A 194 8.59 -3.36 -15.54
N PRO A 195 9.70 -3.05 -16.23
CA PRO A 195 10.90 -3.90 -16.25
C PRO A 195 11.54 -4.05 -14.87
N TYR A 196 11.39 -3.06 -13.99
CA TYR A 196 11.90 -3.05 -12.63
C TYR A 196 10.96 -3.67 -11.57
N LEU A 197 9.69 -3.94 -11.89
CA LEU A 197 8.73 -4.60 -10.98
C LEU A 197 8.56 -6.08 -11.36
N ARG A 198 9.55 -6.87 -11.00
CA ARG A 198 9.61 -8.31 -11.29
C ARG A 198 9.52 -9.13 -10.01
N SER A 199 9.02 -10.34 -10.13
CA SER A 199 9.01 -11.30 -9.04
C SER A 199 10.44 -11.58 -8.59
N VAL A 200 10.72 -11.32 -7.31
CA VAL A 200 11.97 -11.63 -6.63
C VAL A 200 11.69 -12.44 -5.36
N PRO A 201 12.62 -13.30 -4.92
CA PRO A 201 12.50 -13.98 -3.63
C PRO A 201 12.45 -12.96 -2.49
N SER A 202 11.60 -13.24 -1.51
CA SER A 202 11.53 -12.51 -0.24
C SER A 202 11.28 -13.50 0.90
N PRO A 203 12.20 -14.47 1.11
CA PRO A 203 11.99 -15.58 2.04
C PRO A 203 11.91 -15.15 3.50
N TRP A 204 12.40 -13.95 3.84
CA TRP A 204 12.39 -13.38 5.18
C TRP A 204 10.98 -13.10 5.68
N ASP A 205 10.04 -12.76 4.79
CA ASP A 205 8.66 -12.42 5.15
C ASP A 205 7.92 -13.48 5.96
N LYS A 206 8.40 -14.74 5.95
CA LYS A 206 7.90 -15.80 6.82
C LYS A 206 7.92 -15.45 8.31
N ASP A 207 8.82 -14.55 8.73
CA ASP A 207 8.98 -14.11 10.11
C ASP A 207 8.08 -12.89 10.44
N SER A 208 7.28 -12.41 9.47
CA SER A 208 6.29 -11.35 9.70
C SER A 208 5.10 -11.89 10.51
N PRO A 209 4.59 -11.13 11.50
CA PRO A 209 3.35 -11.45 12.19
C PRO A 209 2.11 -11.36 11.28
N ARG A 210 2.26 -10.83 10.06
CA ARG A 210 1.21 -10.76 9.03
C ARG A 210 1.37 -11.83 7.96
N PHE A 211 2.35 -12.75 8.10
CA PHE A 211 2.62 -13.77 7.08
C PHE A 211 1.46 -14.74 6.91
N LEU A 212 0.86 -15.23 7.99
CA LEU A 212 -0.32 -16.10 7.94
C LEU A 212 -1.52 -15.35 8.50
N ASN A 213 -2.65 -15.39 7.78
CA ASN A 213 -3.92 -14.87 8.29
C ASN A 213 -5.04 -15.84 7.95
N GLU A 214 -6.06 -15.92 8.82
CA GLU A 214 -7.23 -16.75 8.61
C GLU A 214 -8.51 -15.92 8.50
N LYS A 215 -9.48 -16.44 7.73
CA LYS A 215 -10.83 -15.89 7.68
C LYS A 215 -11.84 -17.00 7.48
N THR A 216 -12.87 -17.04 8.32
CA THR A 216 -13.95 -18.02 8.22
C THR A 216 -15.26 -17.32 7.86
N LEU A 217 -16.03 -17.93 6.96
CA LEU A 217 -17.34 -17.47 6.51
C LEU A 217 -18.30 -18.67 6.46
N THR A 218 -19.61 -18.42 6.52
CA THR A 218 -20.56 -19.43 6.05
C THR A 218 -20.47 -19.56 4.52
N LEU A 219 -20.91 -20.70 3.96
CA LEU A 219 -20.94 -20.86 2.50
C LEU A 219 -21.88 -19.83 1.85
N ASP A 220 -23.01 -19.53 2.47
CA ASP A 220 -23.95 -18.52 1.97
C ASP A 220 -23.32 -17.13 1.95
N GLU A 221 -22.62 -16.72 3.02
CA GLU A 221 -21.91 -15.45 3.06
C GLU A 221 -20.80 -15.37 2.00
N PHE A 222 -20.08 -16.47 1.79
CA PHE A 222 -19.05 -16.56 0.77
C PHE A 222 -19.65 -16.33 -0.63
N ILE A 223 -20.70 -17.07 -0.99
CA ILE A 223 -21.37 -16.94 -2.28
C ILE A 223 -21.95 -15.53 -2.44
N GLN A 224 -22.74 -15.04 -1.48
CA GLN A 224 -23.36 -13.73 -1.55
C GLN A 224 -22.35 -12.59 -1.73
N LYS A 225 -21.20 -12.64 -1.03
CA LYS A 225 -20.13 -11.65 -1.19
C LYS A 225 -19.50 -11.71 -2.58
N MET A 226 -19.26 -12.91 -3.11
CA MET A 226 -18.74 -13.09 -4.46
C MET A 226 -19.70 -12.55 -5.52
N GLU A 227 -20.98 -12.95 -5.47
CA GLU A 227 -22.00 -12.51 -6.42
C GLU A 227 -22.19 -10.99 -6.36
N LYS A 228 -22.27 -10.42 -5.15
CA LYS A 228 -22.41 -8.97 -4.95
C LYS A 228 -21.23 -8.18 -5.51
N LYS A 229 -19.99 -8.64 -5.30
CA LYS A 229 -18.79 -7.94 -5.75
C LYS A 229 -18.55 -8.08 -7.25
N THR A 230 -18.91 -9.23 -7.83
CA THR A 230 -18.55 -9.56 -9.23
C THR A 230 -19.71 -9.48 -10.22
N GLY A 231 -20.95 -9.44 -9.73
CA GLY A 231 -22.16 -9.53 -10.56
C GLY A 231 -22.41 -10.91 -11.17
N LYS A 232 -21.52 -11.89 -10.93
CA LYS A 232 -21.64 -13.25 -11.49
C LYS A 232 -22.40 -14.14 -10.52
N ARG A 233 -23.48 -14.75 -10.99
CA ARG A 233 -24.20 -15.81 -10.26
C ARG A 233 -23.33 -17.08 -10.21
N ILE A 234 -23.30 -17.75 -9.06
CA ILE A 234 -22.52 -18.99 -8.90
C ILE A 234 -23.48 -20.17 -8.78
N ALA A 235 -23.39 -21.11 -9.71
CA ALA A 235 -24.09 -22.38 -9.64
C ALA A 235 -23.13 -23.48 -9.17
N VAL A 236 -23.51 -24.19 -8.11
CA VAL A 236 -22.77 -25.35 -7.60
C VAL A 236 -23.59 -26.60 -7.88
N ALA A 237 -23.09 -27.50 -8.73
CA ALA A 237 -23.78 -28.76 -9.00
C ALA A 237 -23.77 -29.65 -7.76
N ALA A 238 -24.92 -30.26 -7.43
CA ALA A 238 -25.08 -31.12 -6.26
C ALA A 238 -24.08 -32.30 -6.22
N SER A 239 -23.62 -32.77 -7.38
CA SER A 239 -22.60 -33.82 -7.52
C SER A 239 -21.17 -33.36 -7.22
N SER A 240 -20.93 -32.06 -7.03
CA SER A 240 -19.58 -31.53 -6.87
C SER A 240 -18.97 -31.80 -5.48
N GLY A 241 -19.78 -32.19 -4.49
CA GLY A 241 -19.32 -32.37 -3.10
C GLY A 241 -18.56 -31.13 -2.60
N GLU A 242 -17.35 -31.33 -2.09
CA GLU A 242 -16.45 -30.24 -1.68
C GLU A 242 -15.54 -29.73 -2.81
N ASN A 243 -15.56 -30.37 -3.98
CA ASN A 243 -14.62 -30.13 -5.09
C ASN A 243 -15.17 -29.15 -6.16
N TRP A 244 -15.88 -28.11 -5.72
CA TRP A 244 -16.42 -27.06 -6.60
C TRP A 244 -15.55 -25.80 -6.65
N ILE A 245 -14.46 -25.75 -5.87
CA ILE A 245 -13.44 -24.71 -5.94
C ILE A 245 -12.13 -25.33 -6.41
N ARG A 246 -11.51 -24.79 -7.46
CA ARG A 246 -10.25 -25.31 -8.01
C ARG A 246 -9.36 -24.18 -8.51
N VAL A 247 -8.11 -24.14 -8.06
CA VAL A 247 -7.11 -23.23 -8.66
C VAL A 247 -6.78 -23.70 -10.07
N LEU A 248 -6.84 -22.78 -11.03
CA LEU A 248 -6.54 -23.04 -12.43
C LEU A 248 -5.11 -22.61 -12.78
N GLU A 249 -4.70 -21.43 -12.32
CA GLU A 249 -3.38 -20.86 -12.63
C GLU A 249 -2.81 -20.10 -11.44
N ARG A 250 -1.49 -20.15 -11.29
CA ARG A 250 -0.73 -19.33 -10.35
C ARG A 250 0.28 -18.45 -11.08
N THR A 251 0.54 -17.29 -10.52
CA THR A 251 1.57 -16.37 -11.00
C THR A 251 2.98 -16.88 -10.67
N SER A 252 4.00 -16.21 -11.20
CA SER A 252 5.40 -16.46 -10.85
C SER A 252 5.68 -16.27 -9.35
N GLY A 253 5.01 -15.32 -8.71
CA GLY A 253 5.06 -15.09 -7.26
C GLY A 253 4.19 -16.06 -6.44
N ARG A 254 3.70 -17.14 -7.06
CA ARG A 254 2.94 -18.24 -6.45
C ARG A 254 1.55 -17.86 -5.91
N ARG A 255 1.06 -16.66 -6.23
CA ARG A 255 -0.31 -16.23 -5.91
C ARG A 255 -1.31 -16.83 -6.90
N ILE A 256 -2.57 -16.98 -6.49
CA ILE A 256 -3.64 -17.46 -7.37
C ILE A 256 -3.94 -16.37 -8.40
N LYS A 257 -3.73 -16.70 -9.68
CA LYS A 257 -4.10 -15.84 -10.80
C LYS A 257 -5.56 -16.06 -11.14
N THR A 258 -5.95 -17.30 -11.40
CA THR A 258 -7.33 -17.70 -11.70
C THR A 258 -7.74 -18.96 -10.96
N LEU A 259 -9.01 -19.05 -10.63
CA LEU A 259 -9.65 -20.19 -9.98
C LEU A 259 -11.09 -20.33 -10.46
N ARG A 260 -11.57 -21.58 -10.50
CA ARG A 260 -12.97 -21.92 -10.72
C ARG A 260 -13.68 -22.01 -9.38
N ILE A 261 -14.86 -21.39 -9.26
CA ILE A 261 -15.79 -21.50 -8.13
C ILE A 261 -17.16 -21.82 -8.74
N GLY A 262 -17.64 -23.04 -8.54
CA GLY A 262 -18.84 -23.56 -9.21
C GLY A 262 -18.62 -23.67 -10.73
N ASP A 263 -19.55 -23.10 -11.49
CA ASP A 263 -19.50 -22.96 -12.94
C ASP A 263 -18.72 -21.72 -13.43
N GLN A 264 -18.32 -20.83 -12.52
CA GLN A 264 -17.70 -19.54 -12.86
C GLN A 264 -16.17 -19.57 -12.69
N THR A 265 -15.49 -18.77 -13.51
CA THR A 265 -14.06 -18.46 -13.36
C THR A 265 -13.87 -17.05 -12.82
N PHE A 266 -13.00 -16.93 -11.82
CA PHE A 266 -12.64 -15.69 -11.15
C PHE A 266 -11.13 -15.51 -11.11
N THR A 267 -10.70 -14.25 -11.02
CA THR A 267 -9.31 -13.95 -10.65
C THR A 267 -9.14 -14.08 -9.13
N GLY A 268 -7.92 -14.39 -8.68
CA GLY A 268 -7.60 -14.36 -7.25
C GLY A 268 -7.88 -12.99 -6.63
N ARG A 269 -7.69 -11.90 -7.39
CA ARG A 269 -8.00 -10.53 -6.98
C ARG A 269 -9.49 -10.32 -6.72
N GLN A 270 -10.37 -10.81 -7.60
CA GLN A 270 -11.82 -10.73 -7.39
C GLN A 270 -12.23 -11.41 -6.08
N VAL A 271 -11.68 -12.59 -5.80
CA VAL A 271 -11.96 -13.32 -4.55
C VAL A 271 -11.43 -12.56 -3.33
N ARG A 272 -10.16 -12.10 -3.39
CA ARG A 272 -9.55 -11.31 -2.30
C ARG A 272 -10.38 -10.09 -1.97
N GLU A 273 -10.81 -9.31 -2.97
CA GLU A 273 -11.58 -8.09 -2.76
C GLU A 273 -13.01 -8.38 -2.30
N ALA A 274 -13.68 -9.40 -2.85
CA ALA A 274 -15.04 -9.77 -2.45
C ALA A 274 -15.10 -10.19 -0.99
N LEU A 275 -14.10 -10.97 -0.56
CA LEU A 275 -14.08 -11.58 0.77
C LEU A 275 -13.29 -10.77 1.77
N GLY A 276 -12.50 -9.78 1.35
CA GLY A 276 -11.57 -9.04 2.19
C GLY A 276 -10.49 -9.95 2.78
N LEU A 277 -9.80 -10.70 1.92
CA LEU A 277 -8.63 -11.51 2.28
C LEU A 277 -7.35 -10.66 2.25
N SER A 278 -6.33 -11.07 3.02
CA SER A 278 -5.06 -10.35 3.12
C SER A 278 -4.27 -10.34 1.80
N SER A 279 -4.34 -11.42 1.03
CA SER A 279 -3.63 -11.59 -0.25
C SER A 279 -4.42 -12.49 -1.21
N THR A 280 -3.85 -12.74 -2.39
CA THR A 280 -4.36 -13.72 -3.38
C THR A 280 -3.62 -15.06 -3.31
N ASP A 281 -2.72 -15.28 -2.33
CA ASP A 281 -2.21 -16.61 -2.00
C ASP A 281 -3.02 -17.15 -0.84
N PHE A 282 -3.97 -18.03 -1.13
CA PHE A 282 -4.82 -18.64 -0.13
C PHE A 282 -5.13 -20.10 -0.42
N THR A 283 -5.37 -20.84 0.65
CA THR A 283 -5.96 -22.18 0.66
C THR A 283 -7.28 -22.13 1.41
N TRP A 284 -8.09 -23.17 1.29
CA TRP A 284 -9.36 -23.26 2.00
C TRP A 284 -9.65 -24.68 2.48
N THR A 285 -10.47 -24.76 3.52
CA THR A 285 -11.11 -25.98 3.99
C THR A 285 -12.60 -25.72 4.16
N ILE A 286 -13.45 -26.66 3.74
CA ILE A 286 -14.89 -26.60 3.94
C ILE A 286 -15.26 -27.63 5.01
N ASP A 287 -16.00 -27.21 6.03
CA ASP A 287 -16.53 -28.11 7.06
C ASP A 287 -17.86 -27.54 7.59
N ARG A 288 -18.86 -28.40 7.78
CA ARG A 288 -20.17 -28.06 8.40
C ARG A 288 -20.78 -26.74 7.88
N GLY A 289 -20.83 -26.56 6.55
CA GLY A 289 -21.42 -25.37 5.92
C GLY A 289 -20.61 -24.07 6.10
N ARG A 290 -19.35 -24.18 6.51
CA ARG A 290 -18.42 -23.05 6.62
C ARG A 290 -17.19 -23.29 5.78
N ILE A 291 -16.61 -22.21 5.29
CA ILE A 291 -15.33 -22.19 4.59
C ILE A 291 -14.33 -21.38 5.39
N ARG A 292 -13.17 -21.97 5.69
CA ARG A 292 -12.03 -21.30 6.31
C ARG A 292 -10.97 -21.08 5.25
N PHE A 293 -10.61 -19.82 5.02
CA PHE A 293 -9.47 -19.43 4.19
C PHE A 293 -8.24 -19.23 5.06
N GLN A 294 -7.12 -19.80 4.65
CA GLN A 294 -5.79 -19.45 5.16
C GLN A 294 -5.05 -18.71 4.06
N THR A 295 -4.54 -17.52 4.36
CA THR A 295 -3.85 -16.64 3.41
C THR A 295 -2.38 -16.49 3.79
N LYS A 296 -1.51 -16.39 2.78
CA LYS A 296 -0.08 -16.09 2.94
C LYS A 296 0.24 -14.69 2.43
N GLY A 297 0.94 -13.91 3.23
CA GLY A 297 1.27 -12.52 2.96
C GLY A 297 0.09 -11.56 3.13
N TYR A 298 0.40 -10.27 2.98
CA TYR A 298 -0.53 -9.16 3.18
C TYR A 298 -0.23 -8.05 2.15
N GLY A 299 -1.20 -7.76 1.29
CA GLY A 299 -1.07 -6.75 0.24
C GLY A 299 -1.02 -7.33 -1.17
N HIS A 300 -0.76 -6.47 -2.14
CA HIS A 300 -0.84 -6.80 -3.56
C HIS A 300 0.39 -7.57 -4.08
N GLY A 301 1.55 -7.50 -3.40
CA GLY A 301 2.71 -8.33 -3.71
C GLY A 301 3.73 -7.73 -4.68
N VAL A 302 3.49 -6.55 -5.25
CA VAL A 302 4.35 -5.94 -6.29
C VAL A 302 5.35 -4.97 -5.67
N GLY A 303 6.61 -5.03 -6.08
CA GLY A 303 7.66 -4.12 -5.61
C GLY A 303 8.18 -4.48 -4.22
N MET A 304 8.39 -3.49 -3.35
CA MET A 304 9.05 -3.71 -2.06
C MET A 304 8.12 -4.26 -0.99
N SER A 305 8.53 -5.35 -0.35
CA SER A 305 7.90 -5.81 0.91
C SER A 305 8.43 -5.00 2.09
N GLN A 306 7.54 -4.38 2.88
CA GLN A 306 7.89 -3.61 4.07
C GLN A 306 8.52 -4.49 5.17
N TRP A 307 7.93 -5.67 5.42
CA TRP A 307 8.50 -6.62 6.39
C TRP A 307 9.79 -7.25 5.88
N GLY A 308 9.86 -7.58 4.59
CA GLY A 308 11.07 -8.08 3.98
C GLY A 308 12.22 -7.06 4.05
N ALA A 309 11.94 -5.78 3.78
CA ALA A 309 12.89 -4.67 3.98
C ALA A 309 13.36 -4.57 5.44
N ASN A 310 12.46 -4.68 6.41
CA ASN A 310 12.82 -4.66 7.82
C ASN A 310 13.78 -5.80 8.21
N LEU A 311 13.49 -7.01 7.76
CA LEU A 311 14.28 -8.19 8.09
C LEU A 311 15.63 -8.20 7.38
N LEU A 312 15.69 -7.75 6.12
CA LEU A 312 16.95 -7.50 5.43
C LEU A 312 17.81 -6.47 6.15
N ALA A 313 17.19 -5.39 6.62
CA ALA A 313 17.87 -4.35 7.37
C ALA A 313 18.44 -4.88 8.69
N HIS A 314 17.73 -5.77 9.40
CA HIS A 314 18.25 -6.48 10.57
C HIS A 314 19.40 -7.45 10.25
N GLN A 315 19.52 -7.89 8.99
CA GLN A 315 20.67 -8.66 8.49
C GLN A 315 21.83 -7.76 8.02
N GLY A 316 21.77 -6.46 8.29
CA GLY A 316 22.84 -5.51 7.98
C GLY A 316 22.76 -4.89 6.59
N ARG A 317 21.69 -5.13 5.81
CA ARG A 317 21.53 -4.49 4.50
C ARG A 317 21.21 -3.01 4.62
N SER A 318 21.84 -2.21 3.77
CA SER A 318 21.54 -0.78 3.65
C SER A 318 20.22 -0.54 2.90
N ALA A 319 19.65 0.66 3.04
CA ALA A 319 18.48 1.08 2.29
C ALA A 319 18.67 0.92 0.76
N GLU A 320 19.86 1.22 0.27
CA GLU A 320 20.23 1.11 -1.14
C GLU A 320 20.28 -0.34 -1.63
N GLU A 321 20.79 -1.27 -0.81
CA GLU A 321 20.75 -2.70 -1.13
C GLU A 321 19.31 -3.25 -1.13
N ILE A 322 18.49 -2.81 -0.16
CA ILE A 322 17.09 -3.21 -0.04
C ILE A 322 16.30 -2.78 -1.28
N VAL A 323 16.37 -1.51 -1.68
CA VAL A 323 15.60 -1.04 -2.85
C VAL A 323 16.08 -1.71 -4.15
N ARG A 324 17.39 -1.96 -4.32
CA ARG A 324 17.91 -2.67 -5.51
C ARG A 324 17.52 -4.15 -5.55
N HIS A 325 17.28 -4.77 -4.40
CA HIS A 325 16.72 -6.13 -4.36
C HIS A 325 15.29 -6.17 -4.89
N TYR A 326 14.43 -5.24 -4.46
CA TYR A 326 13.02 -5.24 -4.81
C TYR A 326 12.67 -4.57 -6.15
N TYR A 327 13.48 -3.61 -6.58
CA TYR A 327 13.30 -2.90 -7.84
C TYR A 327 14.50 -3.20 -8.75
N ARG A 328 14.28 -4.05 -9.75
CA ARG A 328 15.37 -4.59 -10.56
C ARG A 328 15.98 -3.53 -11.48
N GLY A 329 17.30 -3.39 -11.44
CA GLY A 329 18.04 -2.51 -12.35
C GLY A 329 17.84 -1.02 -12.07
N VAL A 330 17.40 -0.65 -10.86
CA VAL A 330 17.22 0.75 -10.51
C VAL A 330 18.50 1.39 -9.99
N ASP A 331 18.66 2.65 -10.33
CA ASP A 331 19.66 3.55 -9.77
C ASP A 331 19.03 4.48 -8.74
N ILE A 332 19.88 5.07 -7.90
CA ILE A 332 19.46 6.09 -6.94
C ILE A 332 20.00 7.43 -7.43
N GLY A 333 19.09 8.29 -7.85
CA GLY A 333 19.40 9.61 -8.41
C GLY A 333 18.95 10.76 -7.51
N SER A 334 19.27 11.98 -7.96
CA SER A 334 18.84 13.22 -7.32
C SER A 334 17.56 13.76 -7.96
N LEU A 335 16.61 14.15 -7.12
CA LEU A 335 15.38 14.84 -7.50
C LEU A 335 15.66 16.11 -8.30
N ASP A 336 16.63 16.92 -7.88
CA ASP A 336 16.93 18.20 -8.52
C ASP A 336 17.39 18.02 -9.97
N ALA A 337 18.12 16.94 -10.24
CA ALA A 337 18.57 16.60 -11.59
C ALA A 337 17.37 16.30 -12.50
N VAL A 338 16.39 15.54 -12.00
CA VAL A 338 15.16 15.19 -12.74
C VAL A 338 14.28 16.42 -12.96
N LEU A 339 14.07 17.26 -11.94
CA LEU A 339 13.28 18.49 -12.06
C LEU A 339 13.93 19.50 -13.03
N SER A 340 15.27 19.58 -13.03
CA SER A 340 16.02 20.44 -13.95
C SER A 340 15.92 19.97 -15.41
N GLN A 341 15.94 18.66 -15.65
CA GLN A 341 15.77 18.10 -17.00
C GLN A 341 14.35 18.31 -17.54
N ALA A 342 13.31 18.12 -16.71
CA ALA A 342 11.92 18.39 -17.09
C ALA A 342 11.72 19.86 -17.50
N SER A 343 12.32 20.79 -16.75
CA SER A 343 12.27 22.22 -17.05
C SER A 343 12.96 22.60 -18.37
N LYS A 344 14.02 21.88 -18.75
CA LYS A 344 14.73 22.09 -20.04
C LYS A 344 13.96 21.49 -21.22
N ASN A 345 13.33 20.32 -21.05
CA ASN A 345 12.55 19.68 -22.10
C ASN A 345 11.27 20.47 -22.45
N ASN A 346 10.62 21.10 -21.46
CA ASN A 346 9.49 22.01 -21.70
C ASN A 346 9.88 23.37 -22.32
N ARG A 347 11.18 23.66 -22.46
CA ARG A 347 11.69 24.91 -23.07
C ARG A 347 12.18 24.75 -24.51
N LYS A 348 12.09 23.58 -25.13
CA LYS A 348 12.31 23.45 -26.59
C LYS A 348 11.05 23.95 -27.31
N PRO A 349 11.06 25.11 -28.00
CA PRO A 349 9.96 25.51 -28.86
C PRO A 349 9.95 24.61 -30.08
N GLY A 350 8.77 24.36 -30.64
CA GLY A 350 8.64 23.73 -31.96
C GLY A 350 9.54 24.43 -32.97
N GLY A 351 10.45 23.69 -33.57
CA GLY A 351 11.40 24.21 -34.54
C GLY A 351 11.66 23.18 -35.61
N GLY A 352 11.12 23.45 -36.80
CA GLY A 352 11.56 22.84 -38.06
C GLY A 352 10.51 22.01 -38.78
N GLY A 353 9.51 22.68 -39.36
CA GLY A 353 8.74 22.15 -40.50
C GLY A 353 8.73 23.24 -41.56
N GLN A 354 9.43 22.97 -42.67
CA GLN A 354 9.68 23.84 -43.82
C GLN A 354 8.41 24.31 -44.54
#